data_AF-A0A522RAA0-F1
#
_entry.id   AF-A0A522RAA0-F1
#
_cell.length_a   1.000
_cell.length_b   1.000
_cell.length_c   1.000
_cell.angle_alpha   90.00
_cell.angle_beta   90.00
_cell.angle_gamma   90.00
#
_symmetry.space_group_name_H-M   'P 1'
#
loop_
_entity.id
_entity.type
_entity.pdbx_description
1 polymer ?
#
loop_
_entity_poly.entity_id
_entity_poly.type
_entity_poly.pdbx_seq_one_letter_code
_entity_poly.pdbx_strand_id
1 'polypeptide(L)'
;LFRSPERIAEGIQFFRQHRALLDQIGKQYGVPPQFIVAIIGVETNYGGNTGSYRVLDALVTLGFHYPPRAKYFRGELKALLELPADKLPGPIPDIYGSYAGAQGLAQFMPSSIRDFALDADGDGHINLMASLPDAFASIANYFRAHGWQTGQPVAVQANPSANAAPPPAYTNAVPSTPLEQFTAKGYAPTAKEDPAMPANLLTLAGADGPEYWLTFRNFYVITRYNKSPMYALAVTQLADAIARGAATAHAAQ
;
A
#
# COMPACT_ATOMS: atom_id res chain seq x y z
N LEU A 1 -8.95 -10.35 8.72
CA LEU A 1 -8.04 -9.50 9.51
C LEU A 1 -8.07 -8.02 9.10
N PHE A 2 -8.01 -7.65 7.81
CA PHE A 2 -8.01 -6.22 7.39
C PHE A 2 -9.34 -5.70 6.80
N ARG A 3 -10.39 -6.54 6.71
CA ARG A 3 -11.71 -6.21 6.14
C ARG A 3 -12.81 -6.17 7.22
N SER A 4 -12.55 -5.59 8.38
CA SER A 4 -13.62 -5.45 9.37
C SER A 4 -14.60 -4.36 8.91
N PRO A 5 -15.92 -4.49 9.16
CA PRO A 5 -16.89 -3.45 8.85
C PRO A 5 -16.51 -2.08 9.43
N GLU A 6 -15.93 -2.07 10.62
CA GLU A 6 -15.48 -0.86 11.34
C GLU A 6 -14.35 -0.17 10.56
N ARG A 7 -13.33 -0.91 10.12
CA ARG A 7 -12.21 -0.37 9.33
C ARG A 7 -12.68 0.28 8.02
N ILE A 8 -13.69 -0.32 7.39
CA ILE A 8 -14.29 0.20 6.16
C ILE A 8 -15.04 1.50 6.47
N ALA A 9 -15.87 1.52 7.52
CA ALA A 9 -16.62 2.70 7.92
C ALA A 9 -15.71 3.88 8.28
N GLU A 10 -14.67 3.65 9.07
CA GLU A 10 -13.65 4.63 9.42
C GLU A 10 -12.91 5.13 8.17
N GLY A 11 -12.59 4.26 7.22
CA GLY A 11 -11.95 4.65 5.97
C GLY A 11 -12.84 5.51 5.09
N ILE A 12 -14.14 5.22 5.02
CA ILE A 12 -15.12 6.05 4.32
C ILE A 12 -15.21 7.43 4.98
N GLN A 13 -15.25 7.49 6.31
CA GLN A 13 -15.27 8.75 7.05
C GLN A 13 -13.99 9.56 6.79
N PHE A 14 -12.82 8.94 6.94
CA PHE A 14 -11.52 9.55 6.72
C PHE A 14 -11.40 10.09 5.28
N PHE A 15 -11.81 9.29 4.29
CA PHE A 15 -11.85 9.72 2.89
C PHE A 15 -12.70 10.97 2.71
N ARG A 16 -13.92 10.99 3.27
CA ARG A 16 -14.85 12.13 3.13
C ARG A 16 -14.33 13.38 3.81
N GLN A 17 -13.78 13.24 5.02
CA GLN A 17 -13.24 14.36 5.79
C GLN A 17 -12.08 15.05 5.06
N HIS A 18 -11.26 14.29 4.35
CA HIS A 18 -10.05 14.80 3.68
C HIS A 18 -10.16 14.82 2.15
N ARG A 19 -11.38 14.73 1.61
CA ARG A 19 -11.63 14.51 0.18
C ARG A 19 -10.93 15.52 -0.72
N ALA A 20 -11.00 16.82 -0.39
CA ALA A 20 -10.41 17.86 -1.24
C ALA A 20 -8.89 17.67 -1.42
N LEU A 21 -8.17 17.42 -0.32
CA LEU A 21 -6.73 17.18 -0.35
C LEU A 21 -6.39 15.85 -1.05
N LEU A 22 -7.14 14.81 -0.74
CA LEU A 22 -7.02 13.49 -1.36
C LEU A 22 -7.22 13.53 -2.88
N ASP A 23 -8.26 14.23 -3.35
CA ASP A 23 -8.56 14.38 -4.79
C ASP A 23 -7.48 15.22 -5.49
N GLN A 24 -7.00 16.29 -4.85
CA GLN A 24 -5.89 17.10 -5.36
C GLN A 24 -4.62 16.27 -5.56
N ILE A 25 -4.19 15.56 -4.51
CA ILE A 25 -2.98 14.71 -4.53
C ILE A 25 -3.17 13.55 -5.51
N GLY A 26 -4.32 12.88 -5.46
CA GLY A 26 -4.61 11.76 -6.36
C GLY A 26 -4.51 12.15 -7.83
N LYS A 27 -5.03 13.35 -8.18
CA LYS A 27 -4.89 13.92 -9.52
C LYS A 27 -3.43 14.25 -9.86
N GLN A 28 -2.68 14.86 -8.94
CA GLN A 28 -1.29 15.26 -9.18
C GLN A 28 -0.36 14.06 -9.43
N TYR A 29 -0.58 12.96 -8.72
CA TYR A 29 0.29 11.77 -8.78
C TYR A 29 -0.27 10.63 -9.65
N GLY A 30 -1.52 10.74 -10.11
CA GLY A 30 -2.18 9.71 -10.90
C GLY A 30 -2.56 8.46 -10.10
N VAL A 31 -2.67 8.58 -8.78
CA VAL A 31 -3.01 7.49 -7.85
C VAL A 31 -4.41 7.73 -7.30
N PRO A 32 -5.37 6.82 -7.46
CA PRO A 32 -6.73 7.05 -6.97
C PRO A 32 -6.74 7.24 -5.45
N PRO A 33 -7.47 8.23 -4.90
CA PRO A 33 -7.29 8.60 -3.50
C PRO A 33 -7.70 7.50 -2.51
N GLN A 34 -8.59 6.59 -2.90
CA GLN A 34 -8.98 5.45 -2.07
C GLN A 34 -7.81 4.51 -1.77
N PHE A 35 -6.79 4.44 -2.62
CA PHE A 35 -5.59 3.64 -2.34
C PHE A 35 -4.69 4.31 -1.30
N ILE A 36 -4.60 5.64 -1.32
CA ILE A 36 -3.89 6.40 -0.27
C ILE A 36 -4.55 6.12 1.09
N VAL A 37 -5.88 6.24 1.15
CA VAL A 37 -6.64 5.97 2.39
C VAL A 37 -6.52 4.51 2.82
N ALA A 38 -6.62 3.56 1.89
CA ALA A 38 -6.51 2.13 2.21
C ALA A 38 -5.13 1.76 2.76
N ILE A 39 -4.05 2.34 2.25
CA ILE A 39 -2.70 2.17 2.82
C ILE A 39 -2.68 2.63 4.28
N ILE A 40 -3.12 3.86 4.55
CA ILE A 40 -3.13 4.39 5.93
C ILE A 40 -4.01 3.54 6.86
N GLY A 41 -5.15 3.08 6.35
CA GLY A 41 -6.06 2.20 7.09
C GLY A 41 -5.44 0.88 7.48
N VAL A 42 -4.71 0.24 6.56
CA VAL A 42 -4.00 -1.02 6.82
C VAL A 42 -2.79 -0.82 7.73
N GLU A 43 -2.01 0.24 7.49
CA GLU A 43 -0.76 0.50 8.22
C GLU A 43 -0.99 0.96 9.65
N THR A 44 -1.93 1.89 9.87
CA THR A 44 -2.01 2.61 11.16
C THR A 44 -3.40 2.73 11.75
N ASN A 45 -4.42 2.13 11.13
CA ASN A 45 -5.80 2.43 11.47
C ASN A 45 -6.11 3.94 11.44
N TYR A 46 -5.76 4.62 10.33
CA TYR A 46 -6.03 6.05 10.17
C TYR A 46 -5.39 6.92 11.28
N GLY A 47 -4.21 6.51 11.75
CA GLY A 47 -3.48 7.18 12.83
C GLY A 47 -3.70 6.61 14.24
N GLY A 48 -4.61 5.64 14.43
CA GLY A 48 -4.84 5.02 15.73
C GLY A 48 -3.66 4.20 16.28
N ASN A 49 -2.76 3.74 15.42
CA ASN A 49 -1.54 3.00 15.80
C ASN A 49 -0.38 3.36 14.87
N THR A 50 0.36 4.40 15.23
CA THR A 50 1.54 4.87 14.48
C THR A 50 2.86 4.40 15.09
N GLY A 51 2.78 3.66 16.22
CA GLY A 51 3.91 3.13 16.96
C GLY A 51 4.35 4.02 18.12
N SER A 52 4.98 3.40 19.12
CA SER A 52 5.35 4.03 20.41
C SER A 52 6.83 3.92 20.73
N TYR A 53 7.64 3.37 19.83
CA TYR A 53 9.08 3.22 20.02
C TYR A 53 9.81 4.41 19.41
N ARG A 54 10.85 4.91 20.09
CA ARG A 54 11.81 5.80 19.44
C ARG A 54 12.45 5.04 18.29
N VAL A 55 12.43 5.61 17.09
CA VAL A 55 12.94 4.94 15.88
C VAL A 55 14.41 4.60 16.04
N LEU A 56 15.18 5.50 16.66
CA LEU A 56 16.59 5.27 16.96
C LEU A 56 16.79 3.99 17.80
N ASP A 57 16.03 3.83 18.89
CA ASP A 57 16.12 2.66 19.77
C ASP A 57 15.78 1.37 19.03
N ALA A 58 14.69 1.37 18.25
CA ALA A 58 14.26 0.23 17.46
C ALA A 58 15.35 -0.21 16.47
N LEU A 59 15.90 0.74 15.71
CA LEU A 59 16.90 0.44 14.68
C LEU A 59 18.26 0.05 15.26
N VAL A 60 18.68 0.65 16.39
CA VAL A 60 19.88 0.22 17.12
C VAL A 60 19.69 -1.20 17.63
N THR A 61 18.57 -1.47 18.31
CA THR A 61 18.26 -2.80 18.85
C THR A 61 18.28 -3.85 17.75
N LEU A 62 17.59 -3.62 16.63
CA LEU A 62 17.51 -4.58 15.54
C LEU A 62 18.81 -4.67 14.72
N GLY A 63 19.53 -3.56 14.57
CA GLY A 63 20.79 -3.49 13.82
C GLY A 63 21.97 -4.17 14.51
N PHE A 64 21.96 -4.22 15.86
CA PHE A 64 23.07 -4.74 16.65
C PHE A 64 22.72 -5.99 17.47
N HIS A 65 21.45 -6.21 17.80
CA HIS A 65 21.02 -7.32 18.67
C HIS A 65 20.03 -8.30 18.02
N TYR A 66 19.71 -8.15 16.73
CA TYR A 66 18.89 -9.10 15.98
C TYR A 66 19.64 -9.65 14.74
N PRO A 67 20.49 -10.69 14.92
CA PRO A 67 21.35 -11.23 13.87
C PRO A 67 20.66 -11.55 12.53
N PRO A 68 19.43 -12.12 12.48
CA PRO A 68 18.81 -12.54 11.22
C PRO A 68 18.62 -11.41 10.19
N ARG A 69 18.44 -10.16 10.63
CA ARG A 69 18.23 -8.99 9.74
C ARG A 69 19.12 -7.79 10.07
N ALA A 70 20.15 -7.98 10.88
CA ALA A 70 21.03 -6.91 11.36
C ALA A 70 21.57 -6.02 10.24
N LYS A 71 22.01 -6.59 9.10
CA LYS A 71 22.50 -5.83 7.94
C LYS A 71 21.45 -4.87 7.36
N TYR A 72 20.19 -5.32 7.26
CA TYR A 72 19.10 -4.49 6.77
C TYR A 72 18.84 -3.32 7.72
N PHE A 73 18.68 -3.60 9.01
CA PHE A 73 18.37 -2.55 10.00
C PHE A 73 19.53 -1.58 10.23
N ARG A 74 20.79 -2.00 10.06
CA ARG A 74 21.92 -1.07 10.01
C ARG A 74 21.87 -0.14 8.79
N GLY A 75 21.36 -0.62 7.66
CA GLY A 75 21.10 0.21 6.48
C GLY A 75 20.02 1.27 6.74
N GLU A 76 18.95 0.89 7.44
CA GLU A 76 17.88 1.82 7.84
C GLU A 76 18.35 2.82 8.90
N LEU A 77 19.16 2.37 9.87
CA LEU A 77 19.80 3.27 10.84
C LEU A 77 20.72 4.28 10.14
N LYS A 78 21.55 3.82 9.19
CA LYS A 78 22.37 4.71 8.37
C LYS A 78 21.51 5.71 7.62
N ALA A 79 20.42 5.27 6.98
CA ALA A 79 19.52 6.15 6.26
C ALA A 79 18.91 7.20 7.21
N LEU A 80 18.46 6.84 8.41
CA LEU A 80 17.94 7.78 9.41
C LEU A 80 18.97 8.85 9.79
N LEU A 81 20.21 8.45 10.05
CA LEU A 81 21.27 9.36 10.49
C LEU A 81 21.80 10.26 9.36
N GLU A 82 21.63 9.86 8.10
CA GLU A 82 22.03 10.63 6.92
C GLU A 82 20.93 11.54 6.39
N LEU A 83 19.69 11.41 6.87
CA LEU A 83 18.61 12.32 6.50
C LEU A 83 18.94 13.73 7.00
N PRO A 84 18.85 14.75 6.12
CA PRO A 84 19.03 16.13 6.54
C PRO A 84 17.85 16.57 7.44
N ALA A 85 18.06 17.60 8.26
CA ALA A 85 17.10 18.02 9.28
C ALA A 85 15.73 18.45 8.72
N ASP A 86 15.72 18.98 7.50
CA ASP A 86 14.52 19.34 6.72
C ASP A 86 13.75 18.13 6.16
N LYS A 87 14.33 16.92 6.23
CA LYS A 87 13.62 15.66 5.94
C LYS A 87 13.18 14.89 7.18
N LEU A 88 13.38 15.46 8.36
CA LEU A 88 12.98 14.87 9.63
C LEU A 88 11.81 15.68 10.23
N PRO A 89 10.85 15.03 10.90
CA PRO A 89 9.78 15.72 11.61
C PRO A 89 10.28 16.48 12.86
N GLY A 90 11.54 16.29 13.23
CA GLY A 90 12.16 16.85 14.42
C GLY A 90 13.50 16.19 14.72
N PRO A 91 14.10 16.46 15.90
CA PRO A 91 15.34 15.83 16.34
C PRO A 91 15.19 14.31 16.40
N ILE A 92 16.22 13.58 15.93
CA ILE A 92 16.21 12.09 15.87
C ILE A 92 15.76 11.41 17.19
N PRO A 93 16.17 11.86 18.39
CA PRO A 93 15.71 11.25 19.64
C PRO A 93 14.19 11.31 19.88
N ASP A 94 13.51 12.27 19.23
CA ASP A 94 12.09 12.55 19.39
C ASP A 94 11.24 11.98 18.24
N ILE A 95 11.84 11.18 17.36
CA ILE A 95 11.14 10.53 16.25
C ILE A 95 10.62 9.16 16.72
N TYR A 96 9.30 8.99 16.64
CA TYR A 96 8.60 7.78 17.03
C TYR A 96 8.07 6.98 15.84
N GLY A 97 7.96 5.67 16.03
CA GLY A 97 7.46 4.74 15.03
C GLY A 97 7.22 3.34 15.59
N SER A 98 7.05 2.39 14.67
CA SER A 98 6.86 0.98 15.04
C SER A 98 8.11 0.38 15.66
N TYR A 99 7.96 -0.82 16.25
CA TYR A 99 9.08 -1.60 16.78
C TYR A 99 10.17 -1.92 15.73
N ALA A 100 9.87 -1.77 14.44
CA ALA A 100 10.79 -1.97 13.33
C ALA A 100 11.38 -0.66 12.78
N GLY A 101 10.98 0.50 13.31
CA GLY A 101 11.44 1.81 12.87
C GLY A 101 10.64 2.42 11.71
N ALA A 102 9.44 1.91 11.42
CA ALA A 102 8.54 2.47 10.42
C ALA A 102 7.74 3.65 11.00
N GLN A 103 7.58 4.74 10.24
CA GLN A 103 7.19 6.04 10.77
C GLN A 103 5.87 6.56 10.21
N GLY A 104 5.09 7.19 11.09
CA GLY A 104 3.90 7.97 10.73
C GLY A 104 2.77 7.16 10.09
N LEU A 105 1.84 7.89 9.47
CA LEU A 105 0.65 7.35 8.79
C LEU A 105 0.99 6.40 7.63
N ALA A 106 2.13 6.64 6.99
CA ALA A 106 2.62 5.86 5.86
C ALA A 106 3.40 4.60 6.29
N GLN A 107 3.81 4.49 7.56
CA GLN A 107 4.74 3.46 8.05
C GLN A 107 5.97 3.31 7.15
N PHE A 108 6.55 4.44 6.73
CA PHE A 108 7.78 4.41 5.94
C PHE A 108 8.99 4.08 6.80
N MET A 109 9.83 3.18 6.28
CA MET A 109 11.18 2.98 6.79
C MET A 109 12.04 4.22 6.44
N PRO A 110 13.11 4.53 7.19
CA PRO A 110 13.99 5.67 6.89
C PRO A 110 14.48 5.74 5.45
N SER A 111 14.82 4.60 4.83
CA SER A 111 15.20 4.56 3.41
C SER A 111 14.07 5.01 2.48
N SER A 112 12.82 4.64 2.80
CA SER A 112 11.65 5.07 2.04
C SER A 112 11.35 6.56 2.24
N ILE A 113 11.60 7.12 3.44
CA ILE A 113 11.50 8.56 3.67
C ILE A 113 12.51 9.30 2.81
N ARG A 114 13.77 8.88 2.81
CA ARG A 114 14.83 9.47 2.00
C ARG A 114 14.46 9.53 0.52
N ASP A 115 13.95 8.42 0.00
CA ASP A 115 13.76 8.20 -1.44
C ASP A 115 12.39 8.71 -1.96
N PHE A 116 11.35 8.70 -1.13
CA PHE A 116 9.98 8.92 -1.61
C PHE A 116 9.16 9.93 -0.81
N ALA A 117 9.55 10.27 0.42
CA ALA A 117 8.77 11.23 1.19
C ALA A 117 8.94 12.66 0.66
N LEU A 118 7.87 13.43 0.80
CA LEU A 118 7.75 14.79 0.30
C LEU A 118 7.26 15.71 1.41
N ASP A 119 7.87 16.90 1.48
CA ASP A 119 7.33 18.07 2.17
C ASP A 119 6.30 18.69 1.21
N ALA A 120 5.02 18.44 1.47
CA ALA A 120 3.93 18.79 0.59
C ALA A 120 3.13 20.01 1.07
N ASP A 121 3.28 20.42 2.32
CA ASP A 121 2.76 21.69 2.82
C ASP A 121 3.78 22.84 2.77
N GLY A 122 5.06 22.53 2.52
CA GLY A 122 6.13 23.49 2.29
C GLY A 122 6.69 24.11 3.57
N ASP A 123 6.51 23.46 4.72
CA ASP A 123 6.97 23.97 6.02
C ASP A 123 8.47 23.74 6.27
N GLY A 124 9.15 23.05 5.36
CA GLY A 124 10.58 22.73 5.44
C GLY A 124 10.87 21.46 6.22
N HIS A 125 9.86 20.69 6.61
CA HIS A 125 10.00 19.39 7.26
C HIS A 125 9.13 18.34 6.58
N ILE A 126 9.51 17.06 6.71
CA ILE A 126 8.64 15.95 6.32
C ILE A 126 8.07 15.33 7.58
N ASN A 127 6.81 15.60 7.88
CA ASN A 127 6.11 15.10 9.04
C ASN A 127 4.99 14.13 8.68
N LEU A 128 5.37 12.88 8.39
CA LEU A 128 4.42 11.80 8.06
C LEU A 128 3.47 11.42 9.22
N MET A 129 3.68 11.96 10.43
CA MET A 129 2.82 11.72 11.60
C MET A 129 1.70 12.76 11.70
N ALA A 130 2.05 14.06 11.60
CA ALA A 130 1.12 15.16 11.87
C ALA A 130 0.67 15.92 10.61
N SER A 131 1.41 15.83 9.50
CA SER A 131 1.05 16.45 8.22
C SER A 131 0.36 15.44 7.31
N LEU A 132 -0.96 15.64 7.12
CA LEU A 132 -1.72 14.90 6.12
C LEU A 132 -1.25 15.18 4.68
N PRO A 133 -0.94 16.44 4.29
CA PRO A 133 -0.30 16.71 3.00
C PRO A 133 0.93 15.83 2.77
N ASP A 134 1.87 15.79 3.71
CA ASP A 134 3.10 15.01 3.57
C ASP A 134 2.81 13.52 3.46
N ALA A 135 1.99 12.98 4.37
CA ALA A 135 1.65 11.56 4.37
C ALA A 135 0.99 11.15 3.05
N PHE A 136 -0.01 11.90 2.59
CA PHE A 136 -0.74 11.57 1.37
C PHE A 136 0.13 11.69 0.12
N ALA A 137 0.89 12.78 0.00
CA ALA A 137 1.77 13.01 -1.13
C ALA A 137 2.91 11.98 -1.17
N SER A 138 3.47 11.61 -0.01
CA SER A 138 4.52 10.60 0.10
C SER A 138 4.04 9.20 -0.32
N ILE A 139 2.84 8.79 0.11
CA ILE A 139 2.22 7.53 -0.33
C ILE A 139 1.97 7.53 -1.84
N ALA A 140 1.39 8.62 -2.36
CA ALA A 140 1.11 8.74 -3.79
C ALA A 140 2.40 8.77 -4.63
N ASN A 141 3.44 9.47 -4.17
CA ASN A 141 4.75 9.50 -4.80
C ASN A 141 5.42 8.12 -4.80
N TYR A 142 5.31 7.37 -3.70
CA TYR A 142 5.83 6.01 -3.62
C TYR A 142 5.16 5.10 -4.66
N PHE A 143 3.84 5.15 -4.78
CA PHE A 143 3.11 4.37 -5.79
C PHE A 143 3.56 4.75 -7.21
N ARG A 144 3.62 6.05 -7.51
CA ARG A 144 4.09 6.57 -8.79
C ARG A 144 5.52 6.10 -9.11
N ALA A 145 6.44 6.25 -8.17
CA ALA A 145 7.85 5.87 -8.33
C ALA A 145 8.05 4.36 -8.57
N HIS A 146 7.17 3.52 -8.03
CA HIS A 146 7.17 2.08 -8.26
C HIS A 146 6.45 1.67 -9.55
N GLY A 147 5.94 2.62 -10.33
CA GLY A 147 5.34 2.41 -11.64
C GLY A 147 3.86 2.04 -11.57
N TRP A 148 3.10 2.71 -10.70
CA TRP A 148 1.65 2.74 -10.78
C TRP A 148 1.20 3.26 -12.15
N GLN A 149 0.19 2.61 -12.72
CA GLN A 149 -0.41 2.95 -14.01
C GLN A 149 -1.82 3.48 -13.78
N THR A 150 -2.01 4.79 -13.96
CA THR A 150 -3.32 5.43 -13.79
C THR A 150 -4.37 4.81 -14.70
N GLY A 151 -5.55 4.51 -14.13
CA GLY A 151 -6.68 3.92 -14.86
C GLY A 151 -6.55 2.43 -15.18
N GLN A 152 -5.43 1.78 -14.85
CA GLN A 152 -5.26 0.34 -15.04
C GLN A 152 -5.79 -0.45 -13.85
N PRO A 153 -6.33 -1.67 -14.07
CA PRO A 153 -6.86 -2.50 -13.00
C PRO A 153 -5.76 -2.93 -12.02
N VAL A 154 -6.18 -3.26 -10.80
CA VAL A 154 -5.28 -3.78 -9.76
C VAL A 154 -5.34 -5.30 -9.75
N ALA A 155 -6.51 -5.86 -9.49
CA ALA A 155 -6.77 -7.29 -9.58
C ALA A 155 -8.24 -7.54 -9.94
N VAL A 156 -8.50 -8.65 -10.59
CA VAL A 156 -9.86 -9.16 -10.87
C VAL A 156 -9.94 -10.61 -10.43
N GLN A 157 -11.07 -11.01 -9.85
CA GLN A 157 -11.28 -12.40 -9.48
C GLN A 157 -11.36 -13.26 -10.75
N ALA A 158 -10.90 -14.50 -10.69
CA ALA A 158 -10.98 -15.46 -11.77
C ALA A 158 -11.81 -16.68 -11.36
N ASN A 159 -12.70 -17.11 -12.25
CA ASN A 159 -13.49 -18.32 -12.09
C ASN A 159 -12.77 -19.47 -12.79
N PRO A 160 -12.37 -20.52 -12.05
CA PRO A 160 -11.83 -21.72 -12.66
C PRO A 160 -12.95 -22.50 -13.37
N SER A 161 -12.68 -22.97 -14.59
CA SER A 161 -13.52 -23.95 -15.28
C SER A 161 -13.35 -25.35 -14.67
N ALA A 162 -14.30 -26.25 -14.93
CA ALA A 162 -14.23 -27.64 -14.46
C ALA A 162 -12.95 -28.39 -14.91
N ASN A 163 -12.38 -27.99 -16.04
CA ASN A 163 -11.17 -28.58 -16.63
C ASN A 163 -9.97 -27.62 -16.56
N ALA A 164 -9.94 -26.67 -15.61
CA ALA A 164 -8.83 -25.75 -15.47
C ALA A 164 -7.52 -26.51 -15.24
N ALA A 165 -6.45 -26.09 -15.92
CA ALA A 165 -5.12 -26.62 -15.68
C ALA A 165 -4.67 -26.29 -14.24
N PRO A 166 -3.77 -27.07 -13.62
CA PRO A 166 -3.23 -26.73 -12.31
C PRO A 166 -2.68 -25.30 -12.28
N PRO A 167 -2.98 -24.51 -11.23
CA PRO A 167 -2.52 -23.12 -11.16
C PRO A 167 -0.99 -23.10 -11.02
N PRO A 168 -0.30 -22.16 -11.68
CA PRO A 168 1.13 -21.96 -11.44
C PRO A 168 1.38 -21.53 -9.99
N ALA A 169 2.59 -21.79 -9.49
CA ALA A 169 3.02 -21.20 -8.23
C ALA A 169 3.07 -19.67 -8.36
N TYR A 170 2.46 -18.96 -7.41
CA TYR A 170 2.45 -17.50 -7.43
C TYR A 170 3.86 -16.95 -7.16
N THR A 171 4.34 -16.10 -8.07
CA THR A 171 5.56 -15.32 -7.89
C THR A 171 5.21 -13.85 -7.79
N ASN A 172 5.73 -13.15 -6.77
CA ASN A 172 5.58 -11.70 -6.62
C ASN A 172 6.52 -10.96 -7.59
N ALA A 173 6.28 -11.12 -8.89
CA ALA A 173 7.05 -10.57 -9.99
C ALA A 173 6.18 -9.62 -10.82
N VAL A 174 6.83 -8.75 -11.59
CA VAL A 174 6.13 -7.91 -12.57
C VAL A 174 5.38 -8.83 -13.56
N PRO A 175 4.05 -8.64 -13.74
CA PRO A 175 3.30 -9.44 -14.69
C PRO A 175 3.87 -9.35 -16.10
N SER A 176 3.95 -10.51 -16.77
CA SER A 176 4.48 -10.61 -18.14
C SER A 176 3.67 -11.55 -19.03
N THR A 177 2.77 -12.36 -18.45
CA THR A 177 1.93 -13.30 -19.20
C THR A 177 0.62 -12.62 -19.57
N PRO A 178 0.21 -12.56 -20.85
CA PRO A 178 -1.08 -12.03 -21.26
C PRO A 178 -2.25 -12.73 -20.55
N LEU A 179 -3.26 -11.96 -20.15
CA LEU A 179 -4.45 -12.45 -19.44
C LEU A 179 -5.12 -13.62 -20.18
N GLU A 180 -5.23 -13.54 -21.50
CA GLU A 180 -5.85 -14.56 -22.34
C GLU A 180 -5.22 -15.95 -22.19
N GLN A 181 -3.92 -16.03 -21.85
CA GLN A 181 -3.26 -17.32 -21.61
C GLN A 181 -3.75 -17.99 -20.32
N PHE A 182 -4.14 -17.23 -19.31
CA PHE A 182 -4.79 -17.77 -18.11
C PHE A 182 -6.23 -18.19 -18.41
N THR A 183 -6.95 -17.42 -19.22
CA THR A 183 -8.29 -17.79 -19.69
C THR A 183 -8.26 -19.09 -20.50
N ALA A 184 -7.29 -19.26 -21.40
CA ALA A 184 -7.08 -20.49 -22.16
C ALA A 184 -6.73 -21.70 -21.26
N LYS A 185 -6.12 -21.45 -20.10
CA LYS A 185 -5.86 -22.45 -19.04
C LYS A 185 -7.07 -22.71 -18.13
N GLY A 186 -8.21 -22.08 -18.41
CA GLY A 186 -9.46 -22.28 -17.69
C GLY A 186 -9.71 -21.31 -16.54
N TYR A 187 -8.99 -20.18 -16.45
CA TYR A 187 -9.21 -19.14 -15.43
C TYR A 187 -9.78 -17.88 -16.07
N ALA A 188 -11.12 -17.80 -16.18
CA ALA A 188 -11.79 -16.67 -16.81
C ALA A 188 -11.98 -15.51 -15.81
N PRO A 189 -11.70 -14.25 -16.19
CA PRO A 189 -11.92 -13.11 -15.30
C PRO A 189 -13.42 -12.89 -15.05
N THR A 190 -13.78 -12.42 -13.85
CA THR A 190 -15.18 -12.08 -13.49
C THR A 190 -15.63 -10.72 -14.02
N ALA A 191 -14.69 -9.88 -14.45
CA ALA A 191 -14.94 -8.60 -15.12
C ALA A 191 -14.20 -8.57 -16.47
N LYS A 192 -14.70 -7.77 -17.42
CA LYS A 192 -14.07 -7.61 -18.72
C LYS A 192 -12.78 -6.79 -18.57
N GLU A 193 -11.68 -7.37 -18.99
CA GLU A 193 -10.36 -6.73 -19.04
C GLU A 193 -9.75 -6.93 -20.45
N ASP A 194 -8.68 -6.19 -20.76
CA ASP A 194 -7.94 -6.38 -22.01
C ASP A 194 -7.26 -7.76 -22.02
N PRO A 195 -7.59 -8.66 -22.98
CA PRO A 195 -6.99 -10.00 -23.07
C PRO A 195 -5.47 -9.99 -23.23
N ALA A 196 -4.90 -8.94 -23.83
CA ALA A 196 -3.47 -8.79 -24.03
C ALA A 196 -2.73 -8.25 -22.79
N MET A 197 -3.46 -7.76 -21.77
CA MET A 197 -2.86 -7.16 -20.58
C MET A 197 -2.05 -8.18 -19.78
N PRO A 198 -0.79 -7.88 -19.40
CA PRO A 198 -0.01 -8.78 -18.57
C PRO A 198 -0.60 -8.97 -17.17
N ALA A 199 -0.76 -10.22 -16.76
CA ALA A 199 -1.28 -10.65 -15.46
C ALA A 199 -0.41 -11.74 -14.82
N ASN A 200 -0.59 -11.94 -13.52
CA ASN A 200 -0.19 -13.16 -12.80
C ASN A 200 -1.45 -13.81 -12.21
N LEU A 201 -1.44 -15.14 -12.05
CA LEU A 201 -2.50 -15.85 -11.31
C LEU A 201 -2.08 -16.04 -9.85
N LEU A 202 -2.82 -15.42 -8.94
CA LEU A 202 -2.70 -15.59 -7.50
C LEU A 202 -3.75 -16.60 -7.03
N THR A 203 -3.31 -17.59 -6.26
CA THR A 203 -4.19 -18.55 -5.58
C THR A 203 -4.11 -18.33 -4.08
N LEU A 204 -5.26 -18.18 -3.42
CA LEU A 204 -5.39 -18.02 -1.98
C LEU A 204 -6.33 -19.08 -1.40
N ALA A 205 -6.14 -19.43 -0.13
CA ALA A 205 -7.11 -20.22 0.60
C ALA A 205 -8.28 -19.33 1.04
N GLY A 206 -9.48 -19.57 0.52
CA GLY A 206 -10.73 -18.96 0.94
C GLY A 206 -11.54 -19.87 1.87
N ALA A 207 -12.63 -19.34 2.43
CA ALA A 207 -13.51 -20.08 3.33
C ALA A 207 -14.24 -21.24 2.62
N ASP A 208 -14.63 -21.02 1.36
CA ASP A 208 -15.37 -21.98 0.52
C ASP A 208 -14.46 -22.74 -0.46
N GLY A 209 -13.14 -22.73 -0.21
CA GLY A 209 -12.13 -23.32 -1.07
C GLY A 209 -11.18 -22.30 -1.68
N PRO A 210 -10.34 -22.70 -2.66
CA PRO A 210 -9.37 -21.82 -3.27
C PRO A 210 -10.01 -20.64 -4.02
N GLU A 211 -9.49 -19.44 -3.79
CA GLU A 211 -9.81 -18.23 -4.56
C GLU A 211 -8.70 -17.95 -5.57
N TYR A 212 -9.08 -17.58 -6.78
CA TYR A 212 -8.16 -17.24 -7.86
C TYR A 212 -8.32 -15.79 -8.27
N TRP A 213 -7.20 -15.10 -8.45
CA TRP A 213 -7.16 -13.68 -8.78
C TRP A 213 -6.15 -13.44 -9.91
N LEU A 214 -6.59 -12.78 -10.97
CA LEU A 214 -5.71 -12.21 -11.97
C LEU A 214 -5.21 -10.87 -11.43
N THR A 215 -3.90 -10.75 -11.25
CA THR A 215 -3.26 -9.59 -10.63
C THR A 215 -2.39 -8.86 -11.65
N PHE A 216 -2.49 -7.54 -11.68
CA PHE A 216 -1.88 -6.69 -12.71
C PHE A 216 -0.71 -5.86 -12.17
N ARG A 217 -0.15 -4.98 -13.01
CA ARG A 217 0.98 -4.11 -12.65
C ARG A 217 0.72 -3.33 -11.36
N ASN A 218 -0.47 -2.79 -11.19
CA ASN A 218 -0.82 -2.02 -9.99
C ASN A 218 -0.88 -2.88 -8.72
N PHE A 219 -1.27 -4.16 -8.81
CA PHE A 219 -1.17 -5.06 -7.66
C PHE A 219 0.29 -5.30 -7.26
N TYR A 220 1.17 -5.51 -8.25
CA TYR A 220 2.61 -5.58 -8.00
C TYR A 220 3.17 -4.31 -7.36
N VAL A 221 2.66 -3.12 -7.73
CA VAL A 221 3.06 -1.86 -7.09
C VAL A 221 2.69 -1.85 -5.60
N ILE A 222 1.49 -2.32 -5.24
CA ILE A 222 1.08 -2.42 -3.83
C ILE A 222 1.98 -3.40 -3.07
N THR A 223 2.41 -4.51 -3.69
CA THR A 223 3.34 -5.45 -3.03
C THR A 223 4.75 -4.88 -2.84
N ARG A 224 5.08 -3.72 -3.43
CA ARG A 224 6.33 -3.01 -3.13
C ARG A 224 6.30 -2.40 -1.74
N TYR A 225 5.14 -1.92 -1.32
CA TYR A 225 4.89 -1.38 0.00
C TYR A 225 5.08 -2.45 1.09
N ASN A 226 4.49 -3.62 0.88
CA ASN A 226 4.72 -4.82 1.68
C ASN A 226 4.70 -6.06 0.79
N LYS A 227 5.75 -6.89 0.83
CA LYS A 227 6.01 -8.02 -0.09
C LYS A 227 5.03 -9.20 0.02
N SER A 228 3.86 -9.01 0.64
CA SER A 228 2.82 -10.01 0.84
C SER A 228 1.67 -9.83 -0.17
N PRO A 229 1.29 -10.86 -0.95
CA PRO A 229 0.10 -10.78 -1.80
C PRO A 229 -1.19 -10.66 -0.98
N MET A 230 -1.24 -11.22 0.24
CA MET A 230 -2.39 -11.06 1.14
C MET A 230 -2.57 -9.62 1.58
N TYR A 231 -1.46 -8.91 1.84
CA TYR A 231 -1.48 -7.48 2.13
C TYR A 231 -2.01 -6.70 0.92
N ALA A 232 -1.47 -6.95 -0.28
CA ALA A 232 -1.88 -6.21 -1.47
C ALA A 232 -3.35 -6.43 -1.82
N LEU A 233 -3.86 -7.66 -1.66
CA LEU A 233 -5.29 -7.94 -1.84
C LEU A 233 -6.15 -7.26 -0.79
N ALA A 234 -5.71 -7.24 0.49
CA ALA A 234 -6.42 -6.53 1.55
C ALA A 234 -6.53 -5.02 1.28
N VAL A 235 -5.43 -4.38 0.86
CA VAL A 235 -5.43 -2.96 0.44
C VAL A 235 -6.36 -2.75 -0.74
N THR A 236 -6.31 -3.61 -1.75
CA THR A 236 -7.17 -3.53 -2.95
C THR A 236 -8.64 -3.57 -2.56
N GLN A 237 -9.05 -4.57 -1.79
CA GLN A 237 -10.44 -4.75 -1.39
C GLN A 237 -10.93 -3.65 -0.45
N LEU A 238 -10.07 -3.14 0.44
CA LEU A 238 -10.39 -2.01 1.31
C LEU A 238 -10.58 -0.73 0.50
N ALA A 239 -9.70 -0.46 -0.47
CA ALA A 239 -9.81 0.70 -1.37
C ALA A 239 -11.13 0.66 -2.15
N ASP A 240 -11.51 -0.50 -2.70
CA ASP A 240 -12.78 -0.67 -3.41
C ASP A 240 -14.00 -0.44 -2.50
N ALA A 241 -13.95 -0.94 -1.26
CA ALA A 241 -15.02 -0.74 -0.29
C ALA A 241 -15.17 0.73 0.11
N ILE A 242 -14.05 1.44 0.34
CA ILE A 242 -14.02 2.87 0.63
C ILE A 242 -14.59 3.67 -0.53
N ALA A 243 -14.16 3.38 -1.77
CA ALA A 243 -14.65 4.08 -2.96
C ALA A 243 -16.17 3.93 -3.14
N ARG A 244 -16.70 2.69 -3.00
CA ARG A 244 -18.14 2.43 -3.06
C ARG A 244 -18.90 3.18 -1.98
N GLY A 245 -18.43 3.10 -0.73
CA GLY A 245 -19.06 3.76 0.40
C GLY A 245 -19.00 5.29 0.32
N ALA A 246 -17.92 5.86 -0.20
CA ALA A 246 -17.79 7.31 -0.39
C ALA A 246 -18.75 7.84 -1.46
N ALA A 247 -19.06 7.05 -2.49
CA ALA A 247 -19.98 7.43 -3.57
C ALA A 247 -21.46 7.41 -3.16
N THR A 248 -21.90 6.42 -2.38
CA THR A 248 -23.34 6.20 -2.08
C THR A 248 -24.00 7.31 -1.27
N ALA A 249 -23.28 8.01 -0.39
CA ALA A 249 -23.87 9.12 0.38
C ALA A 249 -24.02 10.42 -0.44
N HIS A 250 -23.31 10.55 -1.57
CA HIS A 250 -23.45 11.73 -2.43
C HIS A 250 -24.72 11.68 -3.29
N ALA A 251 -25.31 10.49 -3.48
CA ALA A 251 -26.58 10.31 -4.17
C ALA A 251 -27.81 10.47 -3.26
N ALA A 252 -27.61 10.67 -1.95
CA ALA A 252 -28.65 10.80 -0.94
C ALA A 252 -28.80 12.25 -0.39
N GLN A 253 -28.17 13.22 -1.05
CA GLN A 253 -28.30 14.67 -0.82
C GLN A 253 -28.76 15.33 -2.13
#